data_AF-D4XWX7-F1
#
_entry.id   AF-D4XWX7-F1
#
_cell.length_a   1.000
_cell.length_b   1.000
_cell.length_c   1.000
_cell.angle_alpha   90.00
_cell.angle_beta   90.00
_cell.angle_gamma   90.00
#
_symmetry.space_group_name_H-M   'P 1'
#
loop_
_entity.id
_entity.type
_entity.pdbx_description
1 polymer ?
#
loop_
_entity_poly.entity_id
_entity_poly.type
_entity_poly.pdbx_seq_one_letter_code
_entity_poly.pdbx_strand_id
1 'polypeptide(L)'
;MDKKTRKRHIELLVNVYELDYETVEKFNDDELKQELEKHQDLAIDNSKNPNKFWIIKGLPKPKNFQTTTSTKGGWIIFGIFIFMLLIAGLTFMLIAFAKHGLI
;
A
#
# COMPACT_ATOMS: atom_id res chain seq x y z
N MET A 1 27.02 17.24 12.25
CA MET A 1 26.44 16.43 13.35
C MET A 1 27.45 16.35 14.50
N ASP A 2 27.03 16.23 15.77
CA ASP A 2 28.01 16.02 16.86
C ASP A 2 28.65 14.62 16.78
N LYS A 3 29.94 14.49 17.15
CA LYS A 3 30.69 13.21 17.05
C LYS A 3 30.02 12.08 17.84
N LYS A 4 29.43 12.40 18.99
CA LYS A 4 28.71 11.42 19.82
C LYS A 4 27.42 10.96 19.14
N THR A 5 26.69 11.90 18.53
CA THR A 5 25.45 11.62 17.81
C THR A 5 25.72 10.76 16.58
N ARG A 6 26.78 11.06 15.81
CA ARG A 6 27.20 10.28 14.64
C ARG A 6 27.54 8.84 15.02
N LYS A 7 28.38 8.65 16.06
CA LYS A 7 28.74 7.31 16.54
C LYS A 7 27.52 6.48 16.96
N ARG A 8 26.56 7.11 17.64
CA ARG A 8 25.30 6.45 18.02
C ARG A 8 24.47 6.01 16.79
N HIS A 9 24.42 6.82 15.73
CA HIS A 9 23.67 6.45 14.51
C HIS A 9 24.35 5.28 13.78
N ILE A 10 25.68 5.27 13.72
CA ILE A 10 26.45 4.15 13.16
C ILE A 10 26.18 2.87 13.97
N GLU A 11 26.26 2.94 15.30
CA GLU A 11 25.98 1.78 16.17
C GLU A 11 24.55 1.25 15.98
N LEU A 12 23.56 2.11 15.77
CA LEU A 12 22.19 1.69 15.49
C LEU A 12 22.07 1.01 14.13
N LEU A 13 22.64 1.59 13.08
CA LEU A 13 22.62 1.03 11.72
C LEU A 13 23.32 -0.34 11.66
N VAL A 14 24.44 -0.49 12.35
CA VAL A 14 25.25 -1.71 12.33
C VAL A 14 24.67 -2.78 13.26
N ASN A 15 24.35 -2.45 14.51
CA ASN A 15 23.95 -3.46 15.49
C ASN A 15 22.45 -3.81 15.44
N VAL A 16 21.59 -2.83 15.14
CA VAL A 16 20.12 -3.05 15.15
C VAL A 16 19.61 -3.44 13.77
N TYR A 17 20.18 -2.85 12.72
CA TYR A 17 19.74 -3.07 11.35
C TYR A 17 20.71 -3.94 10.52
N GLU A 18 21.79 -4.45 11.14
CA GLU A 18 22.76 -5.38 10.53
C GLU A 18 23.41 -4.86 9.24
N LEU A 19 23.57 -3.54 9.08
CA LEU A 19 24.32 -2.99 7.95
C LEU A 19 25.82 -3.18 8.15
N ASP A 20 26.52 -3.36 7.03
CA ASP A 20 27.97 -3.48 7.00
C ASP A 20 28.66 -2.19 7.47
N TYR A 21 29.58 -2.33 8.44
CA TYR A 21 30.25 -1.20 9.08
C TYR A 21 31.08 -0.38 8.08
N GLU A 22 31.76 -1.03 7.14
CA GLU A 22 32.60 -0.34 6.14
C GLU A 22 31.79 0.52 5.18
N THR A 23 30.52 0.16 4.98
CA THR A 23 29.58 0.90 4.14
C THR A 23 29.01 2.10 4.92
N VAL A 24 28.63 1.90 6.18
CA VAL A 24 28.01 2.93 7.03
C VAL A 24 29.01 4.02 7.42
N GLU A 25 30.29 3.69 7.62
CA GLU A 25 31.32 4.66 7.99
C GLU A 25 31.64 5.66 6.87
N LYS A 26 31.43 5.26 5.61
CA LYS A 26 31.63 6.09 4.41
C LYS A 26 30.51 7.12 4.18
N PHE A 27 29.36 6.97 4.86
CA PHE A 27 28.25 7.89 4.68
C PHE A 27 28.54 9.28 5.23
N ASN A 28 28.08 10.29 4.51
CA ASN A 28 28.05 11.66 5.03
C ASN A 28 27.00 11.78 6.15
N ASP A 29 27.08 12.83 6.97
CA ASP A 29 26.14 13.08 8.08
C ASP A 29 24.67 13.06 7.62
N ASP A 30 24.38 13.62 6.45
CA ASP A 30 23.02 13.67 5.88
C ASP A 30 22.57 12.30 5.36
N GLU A 31 23.46 11.53 4.73
CA GLU A 31 23.18 10.17 4.23
C GLU A 31 22.94 9.20 5.38
N LEU A 32 23.73 9.31 6.45
CA LEU A 32 23.59 8.51 7.66
C LEU A 32 22.21 8.73 8.31
N LYS A 33 21.74 9.98 8.30
CA LYS A 33 20.43 10.34 8.84
C LYS A 33 19.30 9.80 7.96
N GLN A 34 19.40 9.96 6.64
CA GLN A 34 18.41 9.44 5.69
C GLN A 34 18.30 7.92 5.75
N GLU A 35 19.42 7.21 5.82
CA GLU A 35 19.40 5.75 5.87
C GLU A 35 18.79 5.26 7.19
N LEU A 36 19.08 5.94 8.30
CA LEU A 36 18.46 5.64 9.59
C LEU A 36 16.95 5.90 9.59
N GLU A 37 16.48 7.02 9.04
CA GLU A 37 15.05 7.32 8.89
C GLU A 37 14.34 6.26 8.04
N LYS A 38 14.94 5.87 6.91
CA LYS A 38 14.40 4.84 6.01
C LYS A 38 14.27 3.46 6.69
N HIS A 39 15.27 3.05 7.47
CA HIS A 39 15.19 1.80 8.24
C HIS A 39 14.18 1.87 9.38
N GLN A 40 14.00 3.04 10.00
CA GLN A 40 12.96 3.26 11.00
C GLN A 40 11.56 3.21 10.40
N ASP A 41 11.33 3.87 9.27
CA ASP A 41 10.04 3.86 8.57
C ASP A 41 9.67 2.46 8.11
N LEU A 42 10.63 1.71 7.55
CA LEU A 42 10.42 0.30 7.19
C LEU A 42 10.09 -0.57 8.41
N ALA A 43 10.69 -0.30 9.57
CA ALA A 43 10.38 -1.00 10.81
C ALA A 43 8.96 -0.66 11.32
N ILE A 44 8.57 0.61 11.21
CA ILE A 44 7.23 1.10 11.58
C ILE A 44 6.17 0.51 10.65
N ASP A 45 6.38 0.51 9.34
CA ASP A 45 5.45 -0.08 8.37
C ASP A 45 5.31 -1.59 8.56
N ASN A 46 6.41 -2.30 8.84
CA ASN A 46 6.35 -3.71 9.23
C ASN A 46 5.63 -3.93 10.56
N SER A 47 5.65 -2.95 11.48
CA SER A 47 4.91 -3.05 12.75
C SER A 47 3.41 -2.85 12.59
N LYS A 48 3.01 -1.99 11.63
CA LYS A 48 1.61 -1.69 11.32
C LYS A 48 0.98 -2.72 10.39
N ASN A 49 1.78 -3.54 9.70
CA ASN A 49 1.28 -4.58 8.82
C ASN A 49 0.55 -5.68 9.62
N PRO A 50 -0.77 -5.87 9.46
CA PRO A 50 -1.51 -6.90 10.18
C PRO A 50 -1.06 -8.33 9.85
N ASN A 51 -0.32 -8.52 8.75
CA ASN A 51 0.31 -9.80 8.36
C ASN A 51 1.72 -10.01 8.95
N LYS A 52 2.09 -9.34 10.06
CA LYS A 52 3.40 -9.50 10.72
C LYS A 52 3.72 -10.93 11.17
N PHE A 53 2.70 -11.78 11.34
CA PHE A 53 2.84 -13.21 11.67
C PHE A 53 3.78 -13.96 10.71
N TRP A 54 3.78 -13.62 9.42
CA TRP A 54 4.62 -14.26 8.42
C TRP A 54 6.10 -13.86 8.57
N ILE A 55 6.37 -12.63 9.00
CA ILE A 55 7.73 -12.08 9.17
C ILE A 55 8.40 -12.65 10.43
N ILE A 56 7.64 -12.83 11.52
CA ILE A 56 8.15 -13.30 12.83
C ILE A 56 8.48 -14.80 12.80
N LYS A 57 7.82 -15.58 11.94
CA LYS A 57 8.02 -17.04 11.83
C LYS A 57 9.17 -17.45 10.89
N GLY A 58 10.01 -16.52 10.46
CA GLY A 58 11.12 -16.80 9.53
C GLY A 58 10.66 -17.24 8.14
N LEU A 59 9.38 -17.02 7.80
CA LEU A 59 8.87 -17.27 6.46
C LEU A 59 9.29 -16.11 5.56
N PRO A 60 9.61 -16.38 4.27
CA PRO A 60 9.99 -15.34 3.33
C PRO A 60 8.87 -14.29 3.26
N LYS A 61 9.26 -13.01 3.24
CA LYS A 61 8.31 -11.89 3.12
C LYS A 61 7.33 -12.19 1.99
N PRO A 62 6.01 -12.04 2.20
CA PRO A 62 5.04 -12.30 1.14
C PRO A 62 5.40 -11.42 -0.05
N LYS A 63 5.63 -12.05 -1.21
CA LYS A 63 5.95 -11.35 -2.44
C LYS A 63 4.83 -10.34 -2.69
N ASN A 64 5.19 -9.07 -2.86
CA ASN A 64 4.24 -8.02 -3.25
C ASN A 64 3.59 -8.44 -4.57
N PHE A 65 2.44 -9.10 -4.48
CA PHE A 65 1.69 -9.53 -5.64
C PHE A 65 0.96 -8.30 -6.14
N GLN A 66 1.40 -7.75 -7.26
CA GLN A 66 0.60 -6.76 -7.95
C GLN A 66 -0.69 -7.47 -8.38
N THR A 67 -1.79 -7.15 -7.72
CA THR A 67 -3.10 -7.65 -8.09
C THR A 67 -3.38 -7.18 -9.50
N THR A 68 -3.33 -8.10 -10.46
CA THR A 68 -3.75 -7.89 -11.84
C THR A 68 -5.29 -7.85 -11.91
N THR A 69 -5.90 -6.99 -11.11
CA THR A 69 -7.32 -6.68 -11.25
C THR A 69 -7.43 -5.75 -12.45
N SER A 70 -7.88 -6.30 -13.58
CA SER A 70 -8.14 -5.56 -14.81
C SER A 70 -9.26 -4.53 -14.58
N THR A 71 -8.87 -3.32 -14.16
CA THR A 71 -9.79 -2.19 -13.94
C THR A 71 -10.60 -1.88 -15.20
N LYS A 72 -10.02 -2.08 -16.39
CA LYS A 72 -10.69 -1.90 -17.69
C LYS A 72 -11.88 -2.84 -17.87
N GLY A 73 -11.75 -4.11 -17.48
CA GLY A 73 -12.85 -5.08 -17.56
C GLY A 73 -13.99 -4.74 -16.59
N GLY A 74 -13.66 -4.30 -15.38
CA GLY A 74 -14.64 -3.90 -14.37
C GLY A 74 -15.52 -2.73 -14.82
N TRP A 75 -14.94 -1.73 -15.50
CA TRP A 75 -15.68 -0.58 -16.02
C TRP A 75 -16.71 -0.93 -17.09
N ILE A 76 -16.38 -1.90 -17.96
CA ILE A 76 -17.31 -2.37 -19.00
C ILE A 76 -18.53 -3.05 -18.37
N ILE A 77 -18.29 -3.95 -17.41
CA ILE A 77 -19.36 -4.68 -16.70
C ILE A 77 -20.24 -3.70 -15.91
N PHE A 78 -19.62 -2.73 -15.24
CA PHE A 78 -20.34 -1.69 -14.51
C PHE A 78 -21.24 -0.85 -15.42
N GLY A 79 -20.74 -0.44 -16.60
CA GLY A 79 -21.53 0.29 -17.59
C GLY A 79 -22.75 -0.50 -18.09
N ILE A 80 -22.58 -1.78 -18.37
CA ILE A 80 -23.70 -2.68 -18.78
C ILE A 80 -24.75 -2.76 -17.67
N PHE A 81 -24.32 -2.89 -16.42
CA PHE A 81 -25.23 -3.00 -15.28
C PHE A 81 -26.06 -1.73 -15.08
N ILE A 82 -25.44 -0.56 -15.14
CA ILE A 82 -26.16 0.73 -15.08
C ILE A 82 -27.17 0.86 -16.20
N PHE A 83 -26.78 0.50 -17.42
CA PHE A 83 -27.67 0.57 -18.57
C PHE A 83 -28.90 -0.32 -18.41
N MET A 84 -28.72 -1.54 -17.89
CA MET A 84 -29.81 -2.47 -17.61
C MET A 84 -30.77 -1.92 -16.54
N LEU A 85 -30.23 -1.27 -15.51
CA LEU A 85 -31.00 -0.59 -14.46
C LEU A 85 -31.85 0.57 -15.02
N LEU A 86 -31.29 1.36 -15.93
CA LEU A 86 -32.01 2.46 -16.58
C LEU A 86 -33.16 1.94 -17.45
N ILE A 87 -32.94 0.86 -18.23
CA ILE A 87 -34.00 0.25 -19.02
C ILE A 87 -35.11 -0.28 -18.11
N ALA A 88 -34.76 -1.00 -17.04
CA ALA A 88 -35.74 -1.49 -16.08
C ALA A 88 -36.54 -0.33 -15.45
N GLY A 89 -35.87 0.77 -15.09
CA GLY A 89 -36.53 1.97 -14.58
C GLY A 89 -37.52 2.56 -15.59
N LEU A 90 -37.11 2.67 -16.85
CA LEU A 90 -37.95 3.17 -17.95
C LEU A 90 -39.16 2.27 -18.19
N THR A 91 -39.01 0.94 -18.17
CA THR A 91 -40.13 0.01 -18.37
C THR A 91 -41.14 0.12 -17.21
N PHE A 92 -40.67 0.20 -15.96
CA PHE A 92 -41.55 0.44 -14.82
C PHE A 92 -42.27 1.80 -14.90
N MET A 93 -41.57 2.84 -15.35
CA MET A 93 -42.14 4.18 -15.52
C MET A 93 -43.23 4.20 -16.60
N LEU A 94 -42.99 3.57 -17.75
CA LEU A 94 -43.98 3.44 -18.82
C LEU A 94 -45.22 2.65 -18.37
N ILE A 95 -45.02 1.53 -17.66
CA ILE A 95 -46.12 0.73 -17.10
C ILE A 95 -46.92 1.55 -16.08
N ALA A 96 -46.24 2.32 -15.22
CA ALA A 96 -46.90 3.16 -14.23
C ALA A 96 -47.74 4.26 -14.88
N PHE A 97 -47.23 4.92 -15.91
CA PHE A 97 -47.97 5.94 -16.64
C PHE A 97 -49.15 5.37 -17.42
N ALA A 98 -48.98 4.22 -18.10
CA ALA A 98 -50.07 3.53 -18.78
C ALA A 98 -51.18 3.10 -17.79
N LYS A 99 -50.80 2.65 -16.60
CA LYS A 99 -51.74 2.27 -15.55
C LYS A 99 -52.49 3.49 -14.96
N HIS A 100 -51.86 4.67 -14.93
CA HIS A 100 -52.46 5.90 -14.45
C HIS A 100 -53.17 6.73 -15.55
N GLY A 101 -53.19 6.26 -16.80
CA GLY A 101 -53.86 6.94 -17.92
C GLY A 101 -53.22 8.27 -18.31
N LEU A 102 -51.94 8.46 -17.97
CA LEU A 102 -51.15 9.63 -18.35
C LEU A 102 -50.55 9.50 -19.76
N ILE A 103 -50.51 8.26 -20.27
CA ILE A 103 -50.11 7.86 -21.62
C ILE A 103 -50.99 6.67 -22.03
#